data_AF-A0A1V5JVI7-F1
#
_entry.id   AF-A0A1V5JVI7-F1
#
_cell.length_a   1.000
_cell.length_b   1.000
_cell.length_c   1.000
_cell.angle_alpha   90.00
_cell.angle_beta   90.00
_cell.angle_gamma   90.00
#
_symmetry.space_group_name_H-M   'P 1'
#
loop_
_entity.id
_entity.type
_entity.pdbx_description
1 polymer ?
#
loop_
_entity_poly.entity_id
_entity_poly.type
_entity_poly.pdbx_seq_one_letter_code
_entity_poly.pdbx_strand_id
1 'polypeptide(L)' 'MAVPPPTTALGSLAWAISRADFRRFQPVKFSFGLLDPLEQRVKEKRERRKALAERATQDLETWIQRYSIL' A
#
# COMPACT_ATOMS: atom_id res chain seq x y z
N MET A 1 6.13 5.83 -16.59
CA MET A 1 6.53 4.93 -15.49
C MET A 1 5.26 4.54 -14.76
N ALA A 2 4.91 3.25 -14.72
CA ALA A 2 3.73 2.81 -13.99
C ALA A 2 4.05 2.85 -12.47
N VAL A 3 3.06 3.19 -11.65
CA VAL A 3 3.15 3.16 -10.17
C VAL A 3 2.21 2.06 -9.67
N PRO A 4 2.63 1.20 -8.72
CA PRO A 4 1.76 0.18 -8.15
C PRO A 4 0.61 0.81 -7.34
N PRO A 5 -0.49 0.07 -7.14
CA PRO A 5 -1.66 0.62 -6.47
C PRO A 5 -1.38 0.98 -5.00
N PRO A 6 -2.11 1.94 -4.41
CA PRO A 6 -1.91 2.40 -3.02
C PRO A 6 -2.19 1.33 -1.97
N THR A 7 -2.81 0.22 -2.36
CA THR A 7 -2.96 -0.99 -1.55
C THR A 7 -1.66 -1.77 -1.35
N THR A 8 -0.60 -1.47 -2.11
CA THR A 8 0.75 -2.02 -1.95
C THR A 8 1.62 -1.11 -1.09
N ALA A 9 2.68 -1.66 -0.48
CA ALA A 9 3.60 -0.86 0.33
C ALA A 9 4.24 0.29 -0.48
N LEU A 10 4.77 -0.01 -1.67
CA LEU A 10 5.41 1.00 -2.52
C LEU A 10 4.40 2.04 -3.04
N GLY A 11 3.22 1.59 -3.50
CA GLY A 11 2.18 2.49 -3.98
C GLY A 11 1.66 3.41 -2.88
N SER A 12 1.50 2.90 -1.65
CA SER A 12 1.07 3.71 -0.49
C SER A 12 2.05 4.82 -0.15
N LEU A 13 3.36 4.53 -0.23
CA LEU A 13 4.41 5.53 0.02
C LEU A 13 4.47 6.57 -1.10
N ALA A 14 4.42 6.13 -2.37
CA ALA A 14 4.37 7.03 -3.51
C ALA A 14 3.16 7.97 -3.42
N TRP A 15 1.99 7.41 -3.08
CA TRP A 15 0.76 8.17 -2.87
C TRP A 15 0.90 9.18 -1.73
N ALA A 16 1.41 8.76 -0.57
CA ALA A 16 1.59 9.63 0.60
C ALA A 16 2.54 10.78 0.32
N ILE A 17 3.67 10.52 -0.33
CA ILE A 17 4.66 11.53 -0.72
C ILE A 17 4.05 12.49 -1.75
N SER A 18 3.35 11.98 -2.76
CA SER A 18 2.74 12.79 -3.83
C SER A 18 1.67 13.77 -3.35
N ARG A 19 1.08 13.52 -2.16
CA ARG A 19 0.02 14.35 -1.56
C ARG A 19 0.48 15.15 -0.36
N ALA A 20 1.73 14.99 0.06
CA ALA A 20 2.24 15.70 1.22
C ALA A 20 2.37 17.21 0.93
N ASP A 21 2.02 18.04 1.91
CA ASP A 21 2.44 19.44 1.92
C ASP A 21 3.97 19.48 2.08
N PHE A 22 4.68 19.84 1.02
CA PHE A 22 6.14 19.85 0.99
C PHE A 22 6.77 20.69 2.11
N ARG A 23 6.07 21.75 2.58
CA ARG A 23 6.58 22.60 3.67
C ARG A 23 6.51 21.94 5.04
N ARG A 24 5.68 20.91 5.19
CA ARG A 24 5.42 20.20 6.45
C ARG A 24 5.75 18.72 6.38
N PHE A 25 6.16 18.23 5.22
CA PHE A 25 6.44 16.83 5.01
C PHE A 25 7.54 16.35 5.96
N GLN A 26 7.26 15.24 6.63
CA GLN A 26 8.24 14.49 7.40
C GLN A 26 8.43 13.14 6.70
N PRO A 27 9.67 12.67 6.54
CA PRO A 27 9.92 11.34 6.03
C PRO A 27 9.12 10.29 6.80
N VAL A 28 8.35 9.48 6.08
CA VAL A 28 7.54 8.42 6.66
C VAL A 28 8.12 7.07 6.29
N LYS A 29 8.41 6.25 7.32
CA LYS A 29 8.62 4.82 7.13
C LYS A 29 7.29 4.14 6.80
N PHE A 30 7.37 3.03 6.07
CA PHE A 30 6.19 2.21 5.86
C PHE A 30 5.57 1.74 7.18
N SER A 31 4.24 1.75 7.23
CA SER A 31 3.46 1.06 8.25
C SER A 31 2.15 0.56 7.66
N PHE A 32 1.56 -0.49 8.25
CA PHE A 32 0.24 -0.98 7.84
C PHE A 32 -0.89 0.06 7.93
N GLY A 33 -0.68 1.18 8.63
CA GLY A 33 -1.64 2.29 8.66
C GLY A 33 -1.66 3.14 7.39
N LEU A 34 -0.68 2.97 6.49
CA LEU A 34 -0.66 3.63 5.18
C LEU A 34 -1.48 2.90 4.12
N LEU A 35 -1.79 1.62 4.35
CA LEU A 35 -2.58 0.82 3.42
C LEU A 35 -4.07 1.14 3.60
N ASP A 36 -4.81 1.14 2.50
CA ASP A 36 -6.27 1.26 2.54
C ASP A 36 -6.88 0.18 3.47
N PRO A 37 -7.93 0.48 4.23
CA PRO A 37 -8.56 -0.48 5.12
C PRO A 37 -9.11 -1.69 4.35
N LEU A 38 -9.28 -2.82 5.04
CA LEU A 38 -10.03 -3.97 4.53
C LEU A 38 -11.53 -3.63 4.52
N GLU A 39 -12.27 -4.11 3.53
CA GLU A 39 -13.73 -3.94 3.46
C GLU A 39 -14.42 -4.52 4.71
N GLN A 40 -13.95 -5.69 5.14
CA GLN A 40 -14.44 -6.35 6.34
C GLN A 40 -13.57 -6.01 7.55
N ARG A 41 -14.22 -5.67 8.66
CA ARG A 41 -13.52 -5.36 9.91
C ARG A 41 -12.95 -6.62 10.55
N VAL A 42 -11.62 -6.76 10.50
CA VAL A 42 -10.87 -7.77 11.27
C VAL A 42 -10.46 -7.19 12.62
N LYS A 43 -10.98 -7.75 13.72
CA LYS A 43 -10.70 -7.27 15.10
C LYS A 43 -9.26 -7.55 15.52
N GLU A 44 -8.79 -8.77 15.27
CA GLU A 44 -7.46 -9.20 15.70
C GLU A 44 -6.36 -8.53 14.89
N LYS A 45 -5.42 -7.88 15.58
CA LYS A 45 -4.39 -7.05 14.96
C LYS A 45 -3.47 -7.86 14.04
N ARG A 46 -3.13 -9.09 14.44
CA ARG A 46 -2.26 -9.98 13.66
C ARG A 46 -2.96 -10.44 12.39
N GLU A 47 -4.20 -10.93 12.52
CA GLU A 47 -5.00 -11.37 11.37
C GLU A 47 -5.29 -10.22 10.40
N ARG A 48 -5.58 -9.03 10.91
CA ARG A 48 -5.77 -7.84 10.07
C ARG A 48 -4.51 -7.51 9.26
N ARG A 49 -3.32 -7.57 9.88
CA ARG A 49 -2.06 -7.32 9.17
C ARG A 49 -1.76 -8.40 8.14
N LYS A 50 -2.08 -9.66 8.44
CA LYS A 50 -1.95 -10.78 7.51
C LYS A 50 -2.84 -10.58 6.27
N ALA A 51 -4.13 -10.30 6.48
CA ALA A 51 -5.06 -10.04 5.38
C ALA A 51 -4.68 -8.80 4.55
N LEU A 52 -4.19 -7.72 5.18
CA LEU A 52 -3.65 -6.56 4.46
C LEU A 52 -2.42 -6.92 3.61
N ALA A 53 -1.53 -7.77 4.13
CA ALA A 53 -0.35 -8.22 3.40
C ALA A 53 -0.73 -9.12 2.21
N GLU A 54 -1.66 -10.05 2.41
CA GLU A 54 -2.18 -10.92 1.35
C GLU A 54 -2.78 -10.12 0.20
N ARG A 55 -3.67 -9.14 0.51
CA ARG A 55 -4.23 -8.23 -0.50
C ARG A 55 -3.13 -7.43 -1.21
N ALA A 56 -2.18 -6.88 -0.45
CA ALA A 56 -1.08 -6.10 -1.01
C ALA A 56 -0.22 -6.92 -1.99
N THR A 57 0.07 -8.18 -1.68
CA THR A 57 0.81 -9.08 -2.56
C THR A 57 0.02 -9.40 -3.82
N GLN A 58 -1.26 -9.74 -3.70
CA GLN A 58 -2.12 -10.04 -4.85
C GLN A 58 -2.25 -8.84 -5.81
N ASP A 59 -2.42 -7.64 -5.27
CA ASP A 59 -2.52 -6.41 -6.07
C ASP A 59 -1.19 -6.08 -6.74
N LEU A 60 -0.07 -6.34 -6.08
CA LEU A 60 1.27 -6.16 -6.64
C LEU A 60 1.53 -7.13 -7.80
N GLU A 61 1.18 -8.42 -7.63
CA GLU A 61 1.29 -9.43 -8.69
C GLU A 61 0.43 -9.07 -9.91
N THR A 62 -0.82 -8.66 -9.67
CA THR A 62 -1.74 -8.22 -10.74
C THR A 62 -1.17 -7.02 -11.49
N TRP A 63 -0.58 -6.07 -10.75
CA TRP A 63 0.06 -4.90 -11.35
C TRP A 63 1.30 -5.28 -12.16
N ILE A 64 2.17 -6.15 -11.63
CA ILE A 64 3.34 -6.68 -12.34
C ILE A 64 2.93 -7.31 -13.68
N GLN A 65 1.94 -8.21 -13.66
CA GLN A 65 1.43 -8.89 -14.85
C GLN A 65 0.87 -7.89 -15.88
N ARG A 66 0.07 -6.91 -15.42
CA ARG A 66 -0.56 -5.91 -16.28
C ARG A 66 0.44 -5.04 -17.03
N TYR A 67 1.57 -4.72 -16.40
CA TYR A 67 2.58 -3.84 -16.98
C TYR A 67 3.78 -4.60 -17.54
N SER A 68 3.71 -5.95 -17.59
CA SER A 68 4.80 -6.82 -18.04
C SER A 68 6.14 -6.48 -17.36
N ILE A 69 6.07 -6.20 -16.06
CA ILE A 69 7.23 -5.93 -15.24
C ILE A 69 7.68 -7.30 -14.74
N LEU A 70 8.48 -7.98 -15.56
CA LEU A 70 8.91 -9.40 -15.55
C LEU A 70 8.26 -10.22 -16.67
#